data_AF-A0A3B6RA54-F1
#
_entry.id   AF-A0A3B6RA54-F1
#
_cell.length_a   1.000
_cell.length_b   1.000
_cell.length_c   1.000
_cell.angle_alpha   90.00
_cell.angle_beta   90.00
_cell.angle_gamma   90.00
#
_symmetry.space_group_name_H-M   'P 1'
#
loop_
_entity.id
_entity.type
_entity.pdbx_description
1 polymer ?
#
loop_
_entity_poly.entity_id
_entity_poly.type
_entity_poly.pdbx_seq_one_letter_code
_entity_poly.pdbx_strand_id
1 'polypeptide(L)'
;MESTGGARPTSTVQELAGAHGKPDVPARYVSRSHHENGQHPTAAPVPVIDIGRLFKQEGAAAADGEEAKLRQALESWGLFLVTNHGVDTSVMDGMMVASREFFRQPPEEKQRYINLIGGERFQLEGYGTDRVSSAEQILDWSDRLYLRVEPEDERSLALWPAHPQTFMNLLHEFTTKCRVVKDGLVQAMARLLGLDDDYIMDQFGEKADTYARFSYYPECPRPELVFGLKPHSDGSVLTVLMVDDTIGGLQILRDGVWFMYQLFLTPC
;
A
#
# COMPACT_ATOMS: atom_id res chain seq x y z
N MET A 1 12.42 24.96 -12.68
CA MET A 1 11.52 25.68 -11.75
C MET A 1 11.81 25.17 -10.36
N GLU A 2 12.63 25.91 -9.60
CA GLU A 2 12.84 25.64 -8.18
C GLU A 2 11.56 26.00 -7.43
N SER A 3 10.78 24.98 -7.08
CA SER A 3 9.66 25.11 -6.16
C SER A 3 10.24 25.32 -4.76
N THR A 4 10.07 26.50 -4.21
CA THR A 4 10.27 26.79 -2.79
C THR A 4 9.34 25.87 -1.98
N GLY A 5 9.83 24.71 -1.55
CA GLY A 5 9.05 23.75 -0.77
C GLY A 5 8.63 24.38 0.54
N GLY A 6 7.32 24.33 0.86
CA GLY A 6 6.84 24.76 2.17
C GLY A 6 7.54 24.01 3.29
N ALA A 7 7.82 24.69 4.42
CA ALA A 7 8.52 24.10 5.56
C ALA A 7 7.84 22.78 5.99
N ARG A 8 8.59 21.67 5.94
CA ARG A 8 8.10 20.35 6.37
C ARG A 8 8.00 20.27 7.89
N PRO A 9 7.14 19.41 8.45
CA PRO A 9 7.19 19.09 9.87
C PRO A 9 8.57 18.55 10.24
N THR A 10 9.07 18.99 11.40
CA THR A 10 10.35 18.53 11.96
C THR A 10 10.24 17.17 12.67
N SER A 11 9.01 16.69 12.87
CA SER A 11 8.71 15.46 13.60
C SER A 11 7.88 14.52 12.74
N THR A 12 8.12 13.22 12.88
CA THR A 12 7.32 12.13 12.30
C THR A 12 5.95 12.06 12.97
N VAL A 13 4.98 11.40 12.33
CA VAL A 13 3.64 11.25 12.91
C VAL A 13 3.70 10.36 14.15
N GLN A 14 4.55 9.33 14.15
CA GLN A 14 4.75 8.47 15.31
C GLN A 14 5.30 9.23 16.52
N GLU A 15 6.24 10.16 16.33
CA GLU A 15 6.73 11.03 17.40
C GLU A 15 5.64 11.98 17.91
N LEU A 16 4.81 12.52 17.01
CA LEU A 16 3.68 13.37 17.38
C LEU A 16 2.64 12.61 18.21
N ALA A 17 2.33 11.37 17.85
CA ALA A 17 1.41 10.52 18.58
C ALA A 17 1.94 10.10 19.97
N GLY A 18 3.27 9.90 20.08
CA GLY A 18 3.92 9.54 21.35
C GLY A 18 4.14 10.70 22.32
N ALA A 19 3.95 11.95 21.90
CA ALA A 19 4.19 13.13 22.73
C ALA A 19 3.11 13.27 23.82
N HIS A 20 3.38 12.73 25.01
CA HIS A 20 2.50 12.82 26.18
C HIS A 20 2.09 14.27 26.49
N GLY A 21 0.78 14.50 26.67
CA GLY A 21 0.24 15.77 27.17
C GLY A 21 -0.28 16.75 26.10
N LYS A 22 -0.27 16.40 24.81
CA LYS A 22 -0.96 17.19 23.76
C LYS A 22 -2.27 16.49 23.38
N PRO A 23 -3.43 17.03 23.78
CA PRO A 23 -4.73 16.40 23.49
C PRO A 23 -5.20 16.61 22.04
N ASP A 24 -4.45 17.35 21.21
CA ASP A 24 -4.94 17.79 19.91
C ASP A 24 -3.93 17.57 18.77
N VAL A 25 -4.50 17.38 17.59
CA VAL A 25 -3.79 17.15 16.34
C VAL A 25 -3.29 18.49 15.77
N PRO A 26 -2.04 18.60 15.27
CA PRO A 26 -1.58 19.83 14.65
C PRO A 26 -2.43 20.22 13.43
N ALA A 27 -2.68 21.52 13.26
CA ALA A 27 -3.58 22.05 12.23
C ALA A 27 -3.28 21.57 10.79
N ARG A 28 -2.02 21.22 10.49
CA ARG A 28 -1.61 20.70 9.17
C ARG A 28 -2.12 19.29 8.86
N TYR A 29 -2.64 18.56 9.84
CA TYR A 29 -3.25 17.24 9.64
C TYR A 29 -4.78 17.30 9.67
N VAL A 30 -5.36 18.43 10.10
CA VAL A 30 -6.80 18.60 10.27
C VAL A 30 -7.47 18.84 8.92
N SER A 31 -8.31 17.91 8.49
CA SER A 31 -9.14 18.03 7.29
C SER A 31 -10.59 18.35 7.64
N ARG A 32 -11.08 19.51 7.20
CA ARG A 32 -12.48 19.93 7.41
C ARG A 32 -13.49 19.03 6.66
N SER A 33 -13.08 18.43 5.55
CA SER A 33 -13.94 17.53 4.75
C SER A 33 -14.20 16.18 5.43
N HIS A 34 -13.36 15.77 6.39
CA HIS A 34 -13.53 14.49 7.09
C HIS A 34 -14.75 14.51 8.05
N HIS A 35 -15.14 15.70 8.51
CA HIS A 35 -16.26 15.89 9.42
C HIS A 35 -17.64 15.74 8.76
N GLU A 36 -17.74 15.89 7.43
CA GLU A 36 -19.03 15.90 6.72
C GLU A 36 -19.54 14.49 6.36
N ASN A 37 -18.68 13.47 6.42
CA ASN A 37 -18.99 12.08 6.08
C ASN A 37 -19.33 11.21 7.30
N GLY A 38 -20.03 11.74 8.30
CA GLY A 38 -20.41 11.08 9.57
C GLY A 38 -21.30 9.82 9.46
N GLN A 39 -21.30 9.13 8.32
CA GLN A 39 -21.89 7.82 8.15
C GLN A 39 -20.84 6.75 8.47
N HIS A 40 -21.18 5.82 9.36
CA HIS A 40 -20.38 4.60 9.52
C HIS A 40 -20.33 3.89 8.16
N PRO A 41 -19.14 3.71 7.56
CA PRO A 41 -19.04 3.20 6.22
C PRO A 41 -19.54 1.75 6.18
N THR A 42 -20.44 1.46 5.24
CA THR A 42 -21.02 0.12 5.05
C THR A 42 -19.93 -0.83 4.55
N ALA A 43 -19.97 -2.10 4.95
CA ALA A 43 -19.01 -3.09 4.46
C ALA A 43 -19.11 -3.22 2.93
N ALA A 44 -17.97 -3.11 2.24
CA ALA A 44 -17.90 -3.30 0.80
C ALA A 44 -18.04 -4.80 0.45
N PRO A 45 -19.00 -5.21 -0.38
CA PRO A 45 -19.08 -6.58 -0.90
C PRO A 45 -18.05 -6.76 -2.04
N VAL A 46 -16.78 -6.70 -1.67
CA VAL A 46 -15.64 -6.83 -2.58
C VAL A 46 -15.57 -8.27 -3.12
N PRO A 47 -15.47 -8.46 -4.45
CA PRO A 47 -15.34 -9.80 -5.03
C PRO A 47 -14.06 -10.51 -4.58
N VAL A 48 -14.13 -11.84 -4.47
CA VAL A 48 -12.98 -12.70 -4.18
C VAL A 48 -12.64 -13.51 -5.43
N ILE A 49 -11.39 -13.43 -5.86
CA ILE A 49 -10.84 -14.08 -7.05
C ILE A 49 -9.88 -15.19 -6.61
N ASP A 50 -10.17 -16.42 -7.04
CA ASP A 50 -9.29 -17.57 -6.83
C ASP A 50 -8.18 -17.59 -7.88
N ILE A 51 -6.98 -17.19 -7.49
CA ILE A 51 -5.81 -17.11 -8.37
C ILE A 51 -5.40 -18.47 -8.88
N GLY A 52 -5.48 -19.51 -8.04
CA GLY A 52 -5.16 -20.88 -8.42
C GLY A 52 -6.11 -21.43 -9.48
N ARG A 53 -7.38 -21.00 -9.52
CA ARG A 53 -8.33 -21.32 -10.60
C ARG A 53 -8.11 -20.42 -11.82
N LEU A 54 -7.83 -19.13 -11.61
CA LEU A 54 -7.60 -18.17 -12.68
C LEU A 54 -6.37 -18.52 -13.55
N PHE A 55 -5.30 -19.04 -12.94
CA PHE A 55 -4.04 -19.33 -13.64
C PHE A 55 -3.97 -20.73 -14.25
N LYS A 56 -4.97 -21.60 -14.04
CA LYS A 56 -5.00 -22.92 -14.67
C LYS A 56 -5.24 -22.78 -16.17
N GLN A 57 -4.19 -22.94 -16.96
CA GLN A 57 -4.29 -23.20 -18.39
C GLN A 57 -4.33 -24.71 -18.62
N GLU A 58 -5.50 -25.27 -18.92
CA GLU A 58 -5.64 -26.42 -19.83
C GLU A 58 -7.11 -26.85 -20.02
N GLY A 59 -7.53 -26.91 -21.30
CA GLY A 59 -8.74 -27.61 -21.76
C GLY A 59 -10.01 -26.77 -21.78
N ALA A 60 -10.73 -26.80 -22.91
CA ALA A 60 -11.94 -26.02 -23.23
C ALA A 60 -13.16 -26.21 -22.29
N ALA A 61 -12.98 -26.85 -21.14
CA ALA A 61 -13.95 -26.93 -20.06
C ALA A 61 -13.59 -25.90 -18.97
N ALA A 62 -13.74 -24.63 -19.32
CA ALA A 62 -13.89 -23.47 -18.44
C ALA A 62 -12.71 -23.13 -17.50
N ALA A 63 -12.04 -22.01 -17.81
CA ALA A 63 -11.76 -21.02 -16.76
C ALA A 63 -13.07 -20.83 -16.00
N ASP A 64 -13.06 -21.25 -14.74
CA ASP A 64 -14.15 -21.91 -14.04
C ASP A 64 -15.18 -20.88 -13.49
N GLY A 65 -15.63 -20.00 -14.39
CA GLY A 65 -16.29 -18.71 -14.14
C GLY A 65 -15.33 -17.61 -13.65
N GLU A 66 -14.07 -17.93 -13.37
CA GLU A 66 -13.19 -17.04 -12.61
C GLU A 66 -12.73 -15.80 -13.39
N GLU A 67 -12.47 -15.93 -14.69
CA GLU A 67 -12.22 -14.77 -15.57
C GLU A 67 -13.43 -13.83 -15.64
N ALA A 68 -14.65 -14.39 -15.67
CA ALA A 68 -15.88 -13.58 -15.65
C ALA A 68 -16.06 -12.84 -14.32
N LYS A 69 -15.72 -13.47 -13.19
CA LYS A 69 -15.69 -12.80 -11.89
C LYS A 69 -14.64 -11.69 -11.86
N LEU A 70 -13.44 -11.94 -12.39
CA LEU A 70 -12.38 -10.92 -12.48
C LEU A 70 -12.85 -9.73 -13.30
N ARG A 71 -13.44 -9.96 -14.48
CA ARG A 71 -14.04 -8.90 -15.30
C ARG A 71 -15.05 -8.09 -14.50
N GLN A 72 -16.00 -8.75 -13.86
CA GLN A 72 -17.02 -8.09 -13.06
C GLN A 72 -16.40 -7.25 -11.93
N ALA A 73 -15.36 -7.76 -11.27
CA ALA A 73 -14.68 -7.04 -10.20
C ALA A 73 -13.95 -5.79 -10.70
N LEU A 74 -13.25 -5.90 -11.83
CA LEU A 74 -12.56 -4.78 -12.47
C LEU A 74 -13.53 -3.69 -12.94
N GLU A 75 -14.64 -4.08 -13.57
CA GLU A 75 -15.63 -3.13 -14.11
C GLU A 75 -16.50 -2.47 -13.03
N SER A 76 -16.66 -3.12 -11.86
CA SER A 76 -17.58 -2.63 -10.81
C SER A 76 -16.89 -1.96 -9.63
N TRP A 77 -15.76 -2.50 -9.17
CA TRP A 77 -15.08 -2.03 -7.96
C TRP A 77 -13.68 -1.50 -8.25
N GLY A 78 -12.99 -2.03 -9.27
CA GLY A 78 -11.55 -1.80 -9.46
C GLY A 78 -10.69 -2.33 -8.31
N LEU A 79 -11.28 -3.08 -7.39
CA LEU A 79 -10.66 -3.67 -6.20
C LEU A 79 -11.30 -5.03 -5.95
N PHE A 80 -10.47 -6.02 -5.64
CA PHE A 80 -10.90 -7.38 -5.33
C PHE A 80 -9.91 -8.05 -4.38
N LEU A 81 -10.38 -9.09 -3.70
CA LEU A 81 -9.54 -9.97 -2.91
C LEU A 81 -9.05 -11.13 -3.76
N VAL A 82 -7.89 -11.64 -3.37
CA VAL A 82 -7.29 -12.81 -4.00
C VAL A 82 -7.15 -13.92 -2.97
N THR A 83 -7.48 -15.15 -3.37
CA THR A 83 -7.23 -16.37 -2.60
C THR A 83 -6.42 -17.35 -3.43
N ASN A 84 -5.85 -18.37 -2.80
CA ASN A 84 -5.02 -19.38 -3.48
C ASN A 84 -3.90 -18.74 -4.32
N HIS A 85 -3.36 -17.61 -3.85
CA HIS A 85 -2.35 -16.80 -4.53
C HIS A 85 -0.92 -17.38 -4.45
N GLY A 86 -0.71 -18.46 -3.68
CA GLY A 86 0.59 -19.16 -3.62
C GLY A 86 1.69 -18.42 -2.84
N VAL A 87 1.32 -17.37 -2.11
CA VAL A 87 2.22 -16.71 -1.14
C VAL A 87 2.07 -17.44 0.19
N ASP A 88 3.17 -17.97 0.72
CA ASP A 88 3.14 -18.74 1.96
C ASP A 88 2.76 -17.85 3.15
N THR A 89 1.85 -18.34 4.01
CA THR A 89 1.37 -17.60 5.18
C THR A 89 2.52 -17.18 6.09
N SER A 90 3.53 -18.04 6.26
CA SER A 90 4.73 -17.71 7.05
C SER A 90 5.53 -16.54 6.51
N VAL A 91 5.54 -16.32 5.18
CA VAL A 91 6.21 -15.18 4.54
C VAL A 91 5.41 -13.91 4.78
N MET A 92 4.08 -13.97 4.63
CA MET A 92 3.19 -12.84 4.92
C MET A 92 3.27 -12.41 6.39
N ASP A 93 3.14 -13.36 7.32
CA ASP A 93 3.25 -13.13 8.76
C ASP A 93 4.62 -12.60 9.12
N GLY A 94 5.69 -13.23 8.59
CA GLY A 94 7.07 -12.79 8.79
C GLY A 94 7.27 -11.36 8.31
N MET A 95 6.76 -11.00 7.13
CA MET A 95 6.86 -9.65 6.59
C MET A 95 6.08 -8.63 7.44
N MET A 96 4.89 -8.98 7.93
CA MET A 96 4.11 -8.13 8.84
C MET A 96 4.84 -7.90 10.17
N VAL A 97 5.38 -8.96 10.77
CA VAL A 97 6.20 -8.88 12.00
C VAL A 97 7.42 -8.01 11.77
N ALA A 98 8.17 -8.24 10.70
CA ALA A 98 9.38 -7.48 10.39
C ALA A 98 9.10 -6.00 10.14
N SER A 99 7.97 -5.69 9.50
CA SER A 99 7.49 -4.31 9.31
C SER A 99 7.20 -3.63 10.64
N ARG A 100 6.46 -4.31 11.54
CA ARG A 100 6.15 -3.79 12.87
C ARG A 100 7.41 -3.59 13.71
N GLU A 101 8.35 -4.53 13.66
CA GLU A 101 9.65 -4.40 14.34
C GLU A 101 10.43 -3.20 13.82
N PHE A 102 10.48 -2.98 12.50
CA PHE A 102 11.11 -1.81 11.92
C PHE A 102 10.56 -0.50 12.53
N PHE A 103 9.24 -0.31 12.54
CA PHE A 103 8.61 0.91 13.06
C PHE A 103 8.72 1.06 14.59
N ARG A 104 8.91 -0.04 15.34
CA ARG A 104 9.14 -0.02 16.79
C ARG A 104 10.58 0.33 17.18
N GLN A 105 11.51 0.35 16.24
CA GLN A 105 12.89 0.76 16.52
C GLN A 105 12.95 2.21 17.01
N PRO A 106 14.01 2.55 17.78
CA PRO A 106 14.29 3.93 18.17
C PRO A 106 14.34 4.86 16.95
N PRO A 107 13.95 6.14 17.10
CA PRO A 107 14.00 7.11 16.01
C PRO A 107 15.37 7.15 15.32
N GLU A 108 16.46 7.09 16.07
CA GLU A 108 17.83 7.16 15.55
C GLU A 108 18.15 6.03 14.56
N GLU A 109 17.60 4.84 14.78
CA GLU A 109 17.77 3.68 13.89
C GLU A 109 16.95 3.85 12.60
N LYS A 110 15.71 4.35 12.71
CA LYS A 110 14.85 4.60 11.54
C LYS A 110 15.34 5.77 10.68
N GLN A 111 15.90 6.81 11.31
CA GLN A 111 16.45 7.99 10.65
C GLN A 111 17.61 7.66 9.69
N ARG A 112 18.28 6.51 9.86
CA ARG A 112 19.30 6.03 8.90
C ARG A 112 18.75 5.80 7.50
N TYR A 113 17.45 5.57 7.39
CA TYR A 113 16.77 5.27 6.13
C TYR A 113 15.97 6.48 5.61
N ILE A 114 16.19 7.68 6.14
CA ILE A 114 15.35 8.85 5.87
C ILE A 114 15.27 9.21 4.38
N ASN A 115 14.09 9.63 3.93
CA ASN A 115 13.82 10.07 2.56
C ASN A 115 14.18 11.54 2.27
N LEU A 116 15.09 12.11 3.09
CA LEU A 116 15.58 13.49 3.00
C LEU A 116 17.10 13.51 2.97
N ILE A 117 17.66 13.82 1.81
CA ILE A 117 19.10 14.01 1.64
C ILE A 117 19.48 15.38 2.22
N GLY A 118 20.42 15.37 3.18
CA GLY A 118 20.88 16.60 3.85
C GLY A 118 19.79 17.33 4.64
N GLY A 119 18.69 16.66 4.98
CA GLY A 119 17.56 17.25 5.71
C GLY A 119 16.61 18.11 4.87
N GLU A 120 16.92 18.35 3.59
CA GLU A 120 16.16 19.30 2.75
C GLU A 120 15.64 18.67 1.46
N ARG A 121 16.46 17.87 0.77
CA ARG A 121 16.12 17.34 -0.54
C ARG A 121 15.36 16.03 -0.42
N PHE A 122 14.10 16.05 -0.84
CA PHE A 122 13.27 14.85 -0.95
C PHE A 122 13.83 13.85 -1.97
N GLN A 123 13.85 12.58 -1.57
CA GLN A 123 13.95 11.42 -2.44
C GLN A 123 12.71 10.54 -2.24
N LEU A 124 12.32 9.80 -3.27
CA LEU A 124 11.10 8.98 -3.23
C LEU A 124 11.23 7.84 -2.20
N GLU A 125 12.35 7.13 -2.27
CA GLU A 125 12.70 6.01 -1.40
C GLU A 125 13.12 6.44 0.00
N GLY A 126 12.89 5.57 0.98
CA GLY A 126 13.26 5.75 2.38
C GLY A 126 12.08 5.95 3.32
N TYR A 127 12.43 6.12 4.59
CA TYR A 127 11.58 6.36 5.74
C TYR A 127 11.22 7.84 5.87
N GLY A 128 9.96 8.13 6.19
CA GLY A 128 9.47 9.48 6.46
C GLY A 128 8.03 9.64 6.01
N THR A 129 7.67 10.85 5.59
CA THR A 129 6.36 11.14 5.00
C THR A 129 6.47 11.34 3.49
N ASP A 130 5.33 11.37 2.81
CA ASP A 130 5.28 11.74 1.39
C ASP A 130 5.70 13.19 1.13
N ARG A 131 5.89 13.51 -0.15
CA ARG A 131 6.37 14.81 -0.57
C ARG A 131 5.39 15.90 -0.15
N VAL A 132 5.90 16.87 0.61
CA VAL A 132 5.20 18.13 0.90
C VAL A 132 5.52 19.13 -0.21
N SER A 133 4.47 19.59 -0.89
CA SER A 133 4.52 20.45 -2.06
C SER A 133 4.17 21.91 -1.74
N SER A 134 3.40 22.17 -0.68
CA SER A 134 3.07 23.53 -0.22
C SER A 134 3.00 23.63 1.30
N ALA A 135 3.03 24.86 1.82
CA ALA A 135 2.92 25.11 3.27
C ALA A 135 1.51 24.83 3.79
N GLU A 136 0.50 25.06 2.95
CA GLU A 136 -0.93 24.90 3.24
C GLU A 136 -1.43 23.45 3.04
N GLN A 137 -0.59 22.56 2.51
CA GLN A 137 -0.95 21.17 2.28
C GLN A 137 -1.35 20.47 3.57
N ILE A 138 -2.52 19.81 3.53
CA ILE A 138 -2.95 18.87 4.57
C ILE A 138 -2.15 17.56 4.45
N LEU A 139 -1.55 17.16 5.56
CA LEU A 139 -0.66 16.01 5.68
C LEU A 139 -1.41 14.77 6.13
N ASP A 140 -0.89 13.62 5.74
CA ASP A 140 -1.41 12.31 6.17
C ASP A 140 -0.94 12.00 7.60
N TRP A 141 -1.82 11.41 8.41
CA TRP A 141 -1.48 10.88 9.73
C TRP A 141 -0.85 9.49 9.60
N SER A 142 0.27 9.42 8.87
CA SER A 142 1.05 8.21 8.69
C SER A 142 2.53 8.51 8.49
N ASP A 143 3.35 7.56 8.92
CA ASP A 143 4.73 7.44 8.47
C ASP A 143 4.82 6.28 7.48
N ARG A 144 5.82 6.29 6.61
CA ARG A 144 6.03 5.22 5.64
C ARG A 144 7.50 4.93 5.37
N LEU A 145 7.78 3.67 5.04
CA LEU A 145 9.01 3.24 4.41
C LEU A 145 8.67 2.86 2.96
N TYR A 146 9.36 3.46 1.99
CA TYR A 146 9.11 3.22 0.57
C TYR A 146 10.40 2.74 -0.08
N LEU A 147 10.40 1.56 -0.69
CA LEU A 147 11.61 0.93 -1.22
C LEU A 147 11.38 0.47 -2.65
N ARG A 148 12.33 0.75 -3.54
CA ARG A 148 12.34 0.11 -4.86
C ARG A 148 12.70 -1.36 -4.70
N VAL A 149 11.89 -2.22 -5.31
CA VAL A 149 12.06 -3.68 -5.29
C VAL A 149 12.25 -4.28 -6.68
N GLU A 150 11.85 -3.58 -7.75
CA GLU A 150 12.25 -3.90 -9.13
C GLU A 150 12.60 -2.60 -9.89
N PRO A 151 13.54 -2.66 -10.85
CA PRO A 151 14.38 -3.82 -11.19
C PRO A 151 15.49 -4.08 -10.13
N GLU A 152 16.02 -5.31 -10.07
CA GLU A 152 16.91 -5.73 -8.98
C GLU A 152 18.24 -4.95 -8.93
N ASP A 153 18.79 -4.65 -10.11
CA ASP A 153 20.05 -3.94 -10.31
C ASP A 153 19.96 -2.45 -9.94
N GLU A 154 18.75 -1.91 -9.76
CA GLU A 154 18.51 -0.51 -9.38
C GLU A 154 18.02 -0.36 -7.94
N ARG A 155 18.03 -1.43 -7.14
CA ARG A 155 17.66 -1.38 -5.72
C ARG A 155 18.71 -0.59 -4.93
N SER A 156 18.25 0.42 -4.19
CA SER A 156 19.11 1.10 -3.21
C SER A 156 19.18 0.30 -1.90
N LEU A 157 20.00 -0.76 -1.87
CA LEU A 157 20.12 -1.64 -0.69
C LEU A 157 20.56 -0.91 0.59
N ALA A 158 21.21 0.26 0.46
CA ALA A 158 21.54 1.11 1.61
C ALA A 158 20.28 1.66 2.32
N LEU A 159 19.15 1.75 1.63
CA LEU A 159 17.87 2.18 2.19
C LEU A 159 17.04 1.01 2.72
N TRP A 160 17.48 -0.24 2.52
CA TRP A 160 16.79 -1.41 3.03
C TRP A 160 17.17 -1.65 4.50
N PRO A 161 16.19 -1.78 5.42
CA PRO A 161 16.47 -2.06 6.82
C PRO A 161 17.35 -3.28 7.05
N ALA A 162 18.42 -3.10 7.80
CA ALA A 162 19.29 -4.18 8.25
C ALA A 162 18.71 -4.90 9.49
N HIS A 163 17.83 -4.22 10.22
CA HIS A 163 17.09 -4.77 11.34
C HIS A 163 15.57 -4.66 11.10
N PRO A 164 14.80 -5.74 11.32
CA PRO A 164 15.28 -7.06 11.73
C PRO A 164 16.11 -7.76 10.65
N GLN A 165 17.01 -8.66 11.07
CA GLN A 165 17.97 -9.33 10.17
C GLN A 165 17.28 -10.10 9.03
N THR A 166 16.03 -10.50 9.24
CA THR A 166 15.19 -11.20 8.27
C THR A 166 14.51 -10.29 7.25
N PHE A 167 14.48 -8.96 7.47
CA PHE A 167 13.70 -8.01 6.68
C PHE A 167 14.01 -8.09 5.19
N MET A 168 15.28 -8.03 4.81
CA MET A 168 15.68 -8.02 3.40
C MET A 168 15.30 -9.31 2.66
N ASN A 169 15.55 -10.46 3.29
CA ASN A 169 15.24 -11.76 2.69
C ASN A 169 13.72 -11.96 2.58
N LEU A 170 12.96 -11.62 3.63
CA LEU A 170 11.51 -11.67 3.61
C LEU A 170 10.92 -10.74 2.55
N LEU A 171 11.43 -9.51 2.42
CA LEU A 171 10.97 -8.57 1.42
C LEU A 171 11.24 -9.09 -0.01
N HIS A 172 12.42 -9.65 -0.25
CA HIS A 172 12.75 -10.24 -1.54
C HIS A 172 11.83 -11.43 -1.87
N GLU A 173 11.64 -12.35 -0.93
CA GLU A 173 10.74 -13.50 -1.11
C GLU A 173 9.29 -13.06 -1.33
N PHE A 174 8.78 -12.17 -0.49
CA PHE A 174 7.42 -11.65 -0.58
C PHE A 174 7.17 -10.95 -1.92
N THR A 175 8.09 -10.09 -2.37
CA THR A 175 7.94 -9.36 -3.64
C THR A 175 8.08 -10.24 -4.86
N THR A 176 8.92 -11.28 -4.80
CA THR A 176 9.01 -12.30 -5.86
C THR A 176 7.69 -13.05 -6.01
N LYS A 177 7.05 -13.42 -4.90
CA LYS A 177 5.73 -14.08 -4.93
C LYS A 177 4.63 -13.13 -5.40
N CYS A 178 4.64 -11.87 -4.95
CA CYS A 178 3.71 -10.84 -5.43
C CYS A 178 3.85 -10.58 -6.93
N ARG A 179 5.06 -10.67 -7.48
CA ARG A 179 5.29 -10.55 -8.93
C ARG A 179 4.57 -11.66 -9.70
N VAL A 180 4.61 -12.91 -9.25
CA VAL A 180 3.87 -14.00 -9.90
C VAL A 180 2.37 -13.70 -9.94
N VAL A 181 1.82 -13.19 -8.84
CA VAL A 181 0.40 -12.78 -8.77
C VAL A 181 0.11 -11.61 -9.73
N LYS A 182 0.97 -10.58 -9.73
CA LYS A 182 0.87 -9.40 -10.61
C LYS A 182 0.91 -9.81 -12.08
N ASP A 183 1.94 -10.55 -12.49
CA ASP A 183 2.16 -10.96 -13.88
C ASP A 183 0.96 -11.77 -14.40
N GLY A 184 0.50 -12.77 -13.63
CA GLY A 184 -0.66 -13.57 -14.04
C GLY A 184 -1.99 -12.79 -14.05
N LEU A 185 -2.18 -11.82 -13.15
CA LEU A 185 -3.36 -10.93 -13.18
C LEU A 185 -3.33 -10.01 -14.41
N VAL A 186 -2.17 -9.45 -14.75
CA VAL A 186 -2.02 -8.59 -15.93
C VAL A 186 -2.26 -9.39 -17.22
N GLN A 187 -1.76 -10.63 -17.30
CA GLN A 187 -2.06 -11.52 -18.44
C GLN A 187 -3.56 -11.85 -18.53
N ALA A 188 -4.22 -12.13 -17.40
CA ALA A 188 -5.67 -12.33 -17.37
C ALA A 188 -6.44 -11.08 -17.83
N MET A 189 -6.01 -9.88 -17.43
CA MET A 189 -6.59 -8.63 -17.91
C MET A 189 -6.41 -8.46 -19.42
N ALA A 190 -5.25 -8.83 -19.97
CA ALA A 190 -5.00 -8.79 -21.41
C ALA A 190 -5.97 -9.72 -22.17
N ARG A 191 -6.16 -10.96 -21.71
CA ARG A 191 -7.16 -11.89 -22.29
C ARG A 191 -8.57 -11.35 -22.22
N LEU A 192 -8.96 -10.75 -21.10
CA LEU A 192 -10.28 -10.12 -20.95
C LEU A 192 -10.48 -8.97 -21.94
N LEU A 193 -9.42 -8.33 -22.40
CA LEU A 193 -9.47 -7.29 -23.44
C LEU A 193 -9.35 -7.85 -24.86
N GLY A 194 -9.19 -9.17 -25.02
CA GLY A 194 -8.97 -9.82 -26.31
C GLY A 194 -7.58 -9.53 -26.89
N LEU A 195 -6.61 -9.26 -26.02
CA LEU A 195 -5.21 -8.99 -26.36
C LEU A 195 -4.36 -10.24 -26.07
N ASP A 196 -3.16 -10.30 -26.66
CA ASP A 196 -2.17 -11.30 -26.33
C ASP A 196 -1.74 -11.19 -24.86
N ASP A 197 -1.45 -12.32 -24.20
CA ASP A 197 -1.13 -12.40 -22.77
C ASP A 197 -0.07 -11.36 -22.35
N ASP A 198 0.98 -11.20 -23.15
CA ASP A 198 2.12 -10.33 -22.84
C ASP A 198 1.92 -8.87 -23.28
N TYR A 199 0.83 -8.54 -23.99
CA TYR A 199 0.64 -7.21 -24.60
C TYR A 199 0.76 -6.07 -23.59
N ILE A 200 0.10 -6.19 -22.44
CA ILE A 200 0.13 -5.14 -21.40
C ILE A 200 1.50 -5.07 -20.74
N MET A 201 2.12 -6.23 -20.47
CA MET A 201 3.45 -6.31 -19.86
C MET A 201 4.51 -5.66 -20.74
N ASP A 202 4.44 -5.87 -22.05
CA ASP A 202 5.35 -5.27 -23.04
C ASP A 202 5.27 -3.72 -23.05
N GLN A 203 4.14 -3.14 -22.62
CA GLN A 203 4.01 -1.68 -22.51
C GLN A 203 4.75 -1.09 -21.30
N PHE A 204 5.13 -1.90 -20.31
CA PHE A 204 5.87 -1.41 -19.15
C PHE A 204 7.34 -1.11 -19.47
N GLY A 205 7.84 -1.61 -20.60
CA GLY A 205 9.24 -1.55 -20.99
C GLY A 205 10.12 -2.54 -20.22
N GLU A 206 11.40 -2.61 -20.59
CA GLU A 206 12.35 -3.60 -20.06
C GLU A 206 12.66 -3.43 -18.55
N LYS A 207 12.40 -2.24 -18.00
CA LYS A 207 12.76 -1.84 -16.63
C LYS A 207 11.60 -1.19 -15.89
N ALA A 208 10.49 -1.92 -15.80
CA ALA A 208 9.33 -1.50 -15.04
C ALA A 208 9.68 -1.36 -13.55
N ASP A 209 9.40 -0.19 -12.98
CA ASP A 209 9.61 0.09 -11.56
C ASP A 209 8.52 -0.61 -10.70
N THR A 210 8.94 -1.37 -9.69
CA THR A 210 8.06 -1.87 -8.63
C THR A 210 8.56 -1.33 -7.29
N TYR A 211 7.65 -0.82 -6.46
CA TYR A 211 7.96 -0.32 -5.11
C TYR A 211 7.16 -1.04 -4.04
N ALA A 212 7.78 -1.30 -2.90
CA ALA A 212 7.12 -1.73 -1.68
C ALA A 212 6.88 -0.52 -0.76
N ARG A 213 5.62 -0.33 -0.35
CA ARG A 213 5.23 0.68 0.64
C ARG A 213 4.82 0.01 1.93
N PHE A 214 5.53 0.32 3.00
CA PHE A 214 5.13 -0.01 4.37
C PHE A 214 4.54 1.24 4.99
N SER A 215 3.24 1.24 5.26
CA SER A 215 2.55 2.36 5.90
C SER A 215 2.33 2.05 7.38
N TYR A 216 2.68 2.99 8.24
CA TYR A 216 2.43 2.94 9.67
C TYR A 216 1.48 4.06 10.07
N TYR A 217 0.36 3.69 10.70
CA TYR A 217 -0.69 4.60 11.13
C TYR A 217 -0.70 4.64 12.67
N PRO A 218 -0.03 5.61 13.31
CA PRO A 218 -0.04 5.73 14.76
C PRO A 218 -1.44 6.05 15.29
N GLU A 219 -1.70 5.73 16.57
CA GLU A 219 -2.92 6.17 17.25
C GLU A 219 -3.10 7.69 17.13
N CYS A 220 -4.34 8.12 16.93
CA CYS A 220 -4.69 9.52 16.79
C CYS A 220 -5.68 9.92 17.90
N PRO A 221 -5.45 11.03 18.63
CA PRO A 221 -6.39 11.48 19.65
C PRO A 221 -7.70 12.06 19.06
N ARG A 222 -7.68 12.47 17.79
CA ARG A 222 -8.83 13.06 17.07
C ARG A 222 -8.96 12.42 15.67
N PRO A 223 -9.25 11.11 15.58
CA PRO A 223 -9.27 10.39 14.31
C PRO A 223 -10.33 10.93 13.33
N GLU A 224 -11.38 11.60 13.83
CA GLU A 224 -12.41 12.24 13.02
C GLU A 224 -11.92 13.48 12.24
N LEU A 225 -10.74 14.00 12.60
CA LEU A 225 -10.14 15.19 12.00
C LEU A 225 -9.07 14.88 10.96
N VAL A 226 -8.56 13.65 10.87
CA VAL A 226 -7.37 13.34 10.09
C VAL A 226 -7.64 12.22 9.09
N PHE A 227 -6.86 12.18 8.02
CA PHE A 227 -6.76 11.00 7.18
C PHE A 227 -5.47 10.26 7.51
N GLY A 228 -5.55 8.94 7.75
CA GLY A 228 -4.34 8.10 7.76
C GLY A 228 -3.63 8.16 6.40
N LEU A 229 -4.42 8.05 5.32
CA LEU A 229 -4.01 8.34 3.95
C LEU A 229 -5.19 9.02 3.23
N LYS A 230 -4.96 10.21 2.66
CA LYS A 230 -6.00 11.00 1.99
C LYS A 230 -6.64 10.23 0.82
N PRO A 231 -7.90 10.57 0.45
CA PRO A 231 -8.55 10.05 -0.75
C PRO A 231 -7.69 10.22 -2.01
N HIS A 232 -7.46 9.12 -2.73
CA HIS A 232 -6.68 9.10 -3.97
C HIS A 232 -7.06 7.88 -4.82
N SER A 233 -6.57 7.87 -6.05
CA SER A 233 -6.45 6.67 -6.87
C SER A 233 -4.97 6.34 -7.02
N ASP A 234 -4.65 5.05 -7.09
CA ASP A 234 -3.28 4.60 -7.27
C ASP A 234 -2.73 5.05 -8.63
N GLY A 235 -1.47 5.47 -8.64
CA GLY A 235 -0.74 5.79 -9.88
C GLY A 235 -0.04 4.58 -10.50
N SER A 236 -0.19 3.40 -9.91
CA SER A 236 0.35 2.12 -10.40
C SER A 236 -0.59 1.49 -11.43
N VAL A 237 -0.08 0.52 -12.19
CA VAL A 237 -0.92 -0.34 -13.04
C VAL A 237 -1.72 -1.34 -12.18
N LEU A 238 -1.08 -1.87 -11.13
CA LEU A 238 -1.67 -2.78 -10.17
C LEU A 238 -1.00 -2.59 -8.81
N THR A 239 -1.79 -2.63 -7.74
CA THR A 239 -1.32 -2.64 -6.36
C THR A 239 -1.72 -3.96 -5.69
N VAL A 240 -0.74 -4.69 -5.16
CA VAL A 240 -0.99 -5.85 -4.29
C VAL A 240 -0.86 -5.36 -2.85
N LEU A 241 -1.98 -5.36 -2.12
CA LEU A 241 -2.05 -4.83 -0.76
C LEU A 241 -2.18 -5.97 0.25
N MET A 242 -1.22 -6.05 1.17
CA MET A 242 -1.35 -6.83 2.41
C MET A 242 -1.75 -5.88 3.53
N VAL A 243 -2.84 -6.18 4.23
CA VAL A 243 -3.34 -5.38 5.35
C VAL A 243 -3.21 -6.15 6.66
N ASP A 244 -3.24 -5.41 7.77
CA ASP A 244 -3.35 -5.97 9.10
C ASP A 244 -4.71 -6.69 9.26
N ASP A 245 -4.69 -7.91 9.78
CA ASP A 245 -5.88 -8.74 10.00
C ASP A 245 -6.64 -8.36 11.28
N THR A 246 -6.04 -7.55 12.15
CA THR A 246 -6.62 -7.12 13.43
C THR A 246 -7.15 -5.69 13.41
N ILE A 247 -6.67 -4.84 12.49
CA ILE A 247 -7.00 -3.41 12.44
C ILE A 247 -7.50 -3.06 11.03
N GLY A 248 -8.75 -2.57 10.95
CA GLY A 248 -9.32 -2.03 9.72
C GLY A 248 -8.86 -0.61 9.42
N GLY A 249 -9.26 -0.06 8.27
CA GLY A 249 -8.98 1.36 7.95
C GLY A 249 -9.06 1.70 6.46
N LEU A 250 -8.92 0.69 5.59
CA LEU A 250 -9.11 0.88 4.16
C LEU A 250 -10.59 1.20 3.87
N GLN A 251 -10.81 2.27 3.10
CA GLN A 251 -12.12 2.67 2.63
C GLN A 251 -12.07 2.89 1.11
N ILE A 252 -13.18 2.59 0.44
CA ILE A 252 -13.32 2.64 -1.01
C ILE A 252 -14.49 3.56 -1.34
N LEU A 253 -14.26 4.56 -2.19
CA LEU A 253 -15.31 5.47 -2.66
C LEU A 253 -16.00 4.87 -3.89
N ARG A 254 -17.31 4.67 -3.81
CA ARG A 254 -18.14 4.21 -4.93
C ARG A 254 -19.47 4.96 -4.94
N ASP A 255 -19.84 5.50 -6.10
CA ASP A 255 -21.10 6.22 -6.31
C ASP A 255 -21.34 7.34 -5.26
N GLY A 256 -20.25 8.02 -4.86
CA GLY A 256 -20.28 9.09 -3.85
C GLY A 256 -20.35 8.62 -2.39
N VAL A 257 -20.35 7.31 -2.15
CA VAL A 257 -20.43 6.70 -0.81
C VAL A 257 -19.13 5.98 -0.47
N TRP A 258 -18.63 6.20 0.74
CA TRP A 258 -17.47 5.49 1.28
C TRP A 258 -17.90 4.15 1.88
N PHE A 259 -17.28 3.07 1.43
CA PHE A 259 -17.46 1.72 1.96
C PHE A 259 -16.21 1.29 2.73
N MET A 260 -16.41 0.61 3.85
CA MET A 260 -15.31 0.07 4.65
C MET A 260 -14.91 -1.27 4.06
N TYR A 261 -13.62 -1.45 3.85
CA TYR A 261 -13.08 -2.78 3.62
C TYR A 261 -12.99 -3.51 4.97
N GLN A 262 -13.57 -4.71 5.02
CA GLN A 262 -13.51 -5.57 6.20
C GLN A 262 -13.03 -6.95 5.74
N LEU A 263 -11.88 -7.40 6.27
CA LEU A 263 -11.54 -8.82 6.16
C LEU A 263 -12.66 -9.61 6.83
N PHE A 264 -13.14 -10.65 6.15
CA PHE A 264 -14.12 -11.55 6.67
C PHE A 264 -13.68 -12.03 8.07
N LEU A 265 -14.36 -11.55 9.11
CA LEU A 265 -14.41 -12.21 10.42
C LEU A 265 -15.29 -13.46 10.27
N THR A 266 -14.89 -14.38 9.40
CA THR A 266 -15.37 -15.76 9.47
C THR A 266 -14.28 -16.54 10.17
N PRO A 267 -14.47 -16.96 11.44
CA PRO A 267 -13.55 -17.88 12.06
C PRO A 267 -13.55 -19.17 11.23
N CYS A 268 -12.36 -19.63 10.84
CA CYS A 268 -12.15 -21.03 10.51
C CYS A 268 -12.45 -21.90 11.74
#